data_AF-A0A2N1M8C4-F1
#
_entry.id   AF-A0A2N1M8C4-F1
#
_cell.length_a   1.000
_cell.length_b   1.000
_cell.length_c   1.000
_cell.angle_alpha   90.00
_cell.angle_beta   90.00
_cell.angle_gamma   90.00
#
_symmetry.space_group_name_H-M   'P 1'
#
loop_
_entity.id
_entity.type
_entity.pdbx_description
1 polymer ?
#
loop_
_entity_poly.entity_id
_entity_poly.type
_entity_poly.pdbx_seq_one_letter_code
_entity_poly.pdbx_strand_id
1 'polypeptide(L)'
;MEQTPETELRPIYKPTSKYNLQDALGLKNEKQRWLAYLEIMRECLYEKNVDFTADYRSQKHTITAQIVRSFKKKAPDFPITAADWAVKEMLVSTIQNKQITQLKRQKTFAVELYQQKLNQIIEIENKLENNCKCIENE
;
A
#
# COMPACT_ATOMS: atom_id res chain seq x y z
N MET A 1 -38.20 33.43 4.91
CA MET A 1 -36.82 32.92 4.83
C MET A 1 -36.82 31.58 5.53
N GLU A 2 -36.94 30.49 4.78
CA GLU A 2 -36.86 29.15 5.34
C GLU A 2 -35.39 28.88 5.71
N GLN A 3 -35.13 28.72 7.00
CA GLN A 3 -33.83 28.24 7.48
C GLN A 3 -33.78 26.74 7.18
N THR A 4 -32.99 26.34 6.19
CA THR A 4 -32.55 24.96 6.02
C THR A 4 -31.82 24.52 7.30
N PRO A 5 -32.19 23.39 7.94
CA PRO A 5 -31.52 22.94 9.13
C PRO A 5 -30.09 22.52 8.76
N GLU A 6 -29.11 23.23 9.31
CA GLU A 6 -27.71 22.83 9.33
C GLU A 6 -27.65 21.43 9.96
N THR A 7 -27.56 20.41 9.11
CA THR A 7 -27.55 19.02 9.58
C THR A 7 -26.18 18.80 10.20
N GLU A 8 -26.08 18.96 11.52
CA GLU A 8 -24.87 18.67 12.28
C GLU A 8 -24.34 17.27 11.88
N LEU A 9 -23.24 17.25 11.13
CA LEU A 9 -22.63 16.01 10.66
C LEU A 9 -22.04 15.29 11.87
N ARG A 10 -22.78 14.29 12.38
CA ARG A 10 -22.32 13.47 13.50
C ARG A 10 -21.08 12.66 13.08
N PRO A 11 -20.05 12.60 13.95
CA PRO A 11 -18.86 11.81 13.64
C PRO A 11 -19.19 10.32 13.57
N ILE A 12 -18.62 9.64 12.58
CA ILE A 12 -18.68 8.19 12.43
C ILE A 12 -17.74 7.56 13.48
N TYR A 13 -18.29 6.70 14.33
CA TYR A 13 -17.52 5.95 15.32
C TYR A 13 -16.90 4.70 14.71
N LYS A 14 -15.74 4.30 15.23
CA LYS A 14 -15.03 3.11 14.77
C LYS A 14 -15.88 1.86 15.09
N PRO A 15 -16.14 0.97 14.11
CA PRO A 15 -16.85 -0.27 14.39
C PRO A 15 -16.04 -1.19 15.31
N THR A 16 -16.73 -1.99 16.13
CA THR A 16 -16.11 -2.90 17.11
C THR A 16 -15.83 -4.29 16.55
N SER A 17 -16.58 -4.72 15.54
CA SER A 17 -16.42 -6.00 14.84
C SER A 17 -15.48 -5.86 13.63
N LYS A 18 -15.24 -6.94 12.89
CA LYS A 18 -14.47 -6.88 11.63
C LYS A 18 -15.25 -6.08 10.58
N TYR A 19 -14.59 -5.13 9.91
CA TYR A 19 -15.19 -4.30 8.86
C TYR A 19 -14.24 -4.08 7.68
N ASN A 20 -14.82 -3.63 6.57
CA ASN A 20 -14.10 -3.00 5.47
C ASN A 20 -14.09 -1.47 5.69
N LEU A 21 -12.92 -0.84 5.57
CA LEU A 21 -12.75 0.60 5.85
C LEU A 21 -13.59 1.49 4.93
N GLN A 22 -13.68 1.17 3.64
CA GLN A 22 -14.50 1.92 2.68
C GLN A 22 -15.98 1.82 3.03
N ASP A 23 -16.45 0.61 3.35
CA ASP A 23 -17.85 0.37 3.71
C ASP A 23 -18.23 1.04 5.03
N ALA A 24 -17.33 1.00 6.03
CA ALA A 24 -17.52 1.63 7.33
C ALA A 24 -17.64 3.17 7.24
N LEU A 25 -17.17 3.76 6.15
CA LEU A 25 -17.30 5.18 5.83
C LEU A 25 -18.53 5.49 4.98
N GLY A 26 -19.37 4.49 4.67
CA GLY A 26 -20.52 4.65 3.77
C GLY A 26 -20.17 4.71 2.28
N LEU A 27 -18.91 4.45 1.92
CA LEU A 27 -18.40 4.65 0.55
C LEU A 27 -18.44 3.37 -0.30
N LYS A 28 -19.21 2.34 0.10
CA LYS A 28 -19.26 1.02 -0.57
C LYS A 28 -19.44 1.11 -2.09
N ASN A 29 -20.30 2.02 -2.54
CA ASN A 29 -20.63 2.21 -3.96
C ASN A 29 -19.86 3.39 -4.60
N GLU A 30 -19.03 4.11 -3.83
CA GLU A 30 -18.30 5.31 -4.29
C GLU A 30 -16.83 4.99 -4.59
N LYS A 31 -16.59 4.00 -5.46
CA LYS A 31 -15.23 3.50 -5.75
C LYS A 31 -14.26 4.59 -6.18
N GLN A 32 -14.69 5.49 -7.07
CA GLN A 32 -13.81 6.56 -7.58
C GLN A 32 -13.41 7.55 -6.48
N ARG A 33 -14.36 7.92 -5.62
CA ARG A 33 -14.10 8.79 -4.48
C ARG A 33 -13.17 8.14 -3.47
N TRP A 34 -13.37 6.85 -3.20
CA TRP A 34 -12.45 6.07 -2.37
C TRP A 34 -11.03 6.03 -2.95
N LEU A 35 -10.89 5.79 -4.25
CA LEU A 35 -9.58 5.81 -4.93
C LEU A 35 -8.91 7.19 -4.86
N ALA A 36 -9.68 8.27 -4.99
CA ALA A 36 -9.18 9.64 -4.84
C ALA A 36 -8.62 9.88 -3.43
N TYR A 37 -9.30 9.43 -2.37
CA TYR A 37 -8.76 9.51 -1.01
C TYR A 37 -7.48 8.71 -0.84
N LEU A 38 -7.40 7.51 -1.42
CA LEU A 38 -6.17 6.72 -1.39
C LEU A 38 -5.01 7.42 -2.12
N GLU A 39 -5.28 8.14 -3.20
CA GLU A 39 -4.27 8.94 -3.90
C GLU A 39 -3.82 10.13 -3.07
N ILE A 40 -4.76 10.89 -2.49
CA ILE A 40 -4.45 12.02 -1.58
C ILE A 40 -3.60 11.54 -0.39
N MET A 41 -3.91 10.37 0.17
CA MET A 41 -3.09 9.78 1.24
C MET A 41 -1.67 9.47 0.74
N ARG A 42 -1.51 8.89 -0.45
CA ARG A 42 -0.18 8.64 -1.06
C ARG A 42 0.60 9.93 -1.25
N GLU A 43 -0.02 10.97 -1.78
CA GLU A 43 0.61 12.29 -1.93
C GLU A 43 1.08 12.83 -0.58
N CYS A 44 0.24 12.78 0.45
CA CYS A 44 0.60 13.25 1.79
C CYS A 44 1.81 12.48 2.36
N LEU A 45 1.92 11.18 2.09
CA LEU A 45 3.06 10.37 2.51
C LEU A 45 4.35 10.81 1.82
N TYR A 46 4.31 11.04 0.51
CA TYR A 46 5.48 11.49 -0.25
C TYR A 46 5.91 12.91 0.14
N GLU A 47 4.97 13.84 0.26
CA GLU A 47 5.26 15.23 0.68
C GLU A 47 5.89 15.32 2.08
N LYS A 48 5.61 14.34 2.94
CA LYS A 48 6.15 14.26 4.30
C LYS A 48 7.37 13.36 4.43
N ASN A 49 7.94 12.90 3.30
CA ASN A 49 9.12 12.05 3.26
C ASN A 49 9.01 10.84 4.19
N VAL A 50 7.84 10.18 4.20
CA VAL A 50 7.64 8.97 5.01
C VAL A 50 8.57 7.87 4.53
N ASP A 51 9.28 7.26 5.47
CA ASP A 51 10.13 6.11 5.20
C ASP A 51 9.27 4.85 5.07
N PHE A 52 9.15 4.34 3.85
CA PHE A 52 8.42 3.10 3.57
C PHE A 52 9.21 1.84 3.94
N THR A 53 10.50 1.95 4.24
CA THR A 53 11.34 0.83 4.67
C THR A 53 11.23 0.57 6.17
N ALA A 54 10.92 1.60 6.96
CA ALA A 54 10.64 1.49 8.40
C ALA A 54 9.20 1.06 8.68
N ASP A 55 8.98 0.31 9.76
CA ASP A 55 7.64 -0.05 10.22
C ASP A 55 6.84 1.19 10.66
N TYR A 56 5.50 1.16 10.57
CA TYR A 56 4.68 2.31 11.01
C TYR A 56 4.87 2.64 12.50
N ARG A 57 5.08 1.63 13.36
CA ARG A 57 5.09 1.81 14.81
C ARG A 57 6.30 2.63 15.27
N SER A 58 7.45 2.48 14.63
CA SER A 58 8.68 3.24 14.93
C SER A 58 8.57 4.72 14.55
N GLN A 59 7.83 5.05 13.49
CA GLN A 59 7.68 6.43 13.01
C GLN A 59 6.36 7.12 13.40
N LYS A 60 5.40 6.40 14.01
CA LYS A 60 4.02 6.90 14.26
C LYS A 60 3.97 8.25 14.97
N HIS A 61 4.85 8.50 15.94
CA HIS A 61 4.84 9.71 16.76
C HIS A 61 5.24 10.95 15.95
N THR A 62 6.09 10.75 14.95
CA THR A 62 6.57 11.82 14.06
C THR A 62 5.56 12.08 12.95
N ILE A 63 5.02 11.03 12.33
CA ILE A 63 4.32 11.18 11.05
C ILE A 63 2.80 11.35 11.17
N THR A 64 2.16 10.79 12.22
CA THR A 64 0.69 10.66 12.24
C THR A 64 -0.01 12.00 12.21
N ALA A 65 0.35 12.93 13.11
CA ALA A 65 -0.32 14.21 13.22
C ALA A 65 -0.14 15.08 11.96
N GLN A 66 1.05 15.08 11.37
CA GLN A 66 1.31 15.85 10.16
C GLN A 66 0.55 15.31 8.95
N ILE A 67 0.46 13.98 8.80
CA ILE A 67 -0.26 13.36 7.69
C ILE A 67 -1.77 13.56 7.83
N VAL A 68 -2.32 13.34 9.03
CA VAL A 68 -3.77 13.54 9.27
C VAL A 68 -4.16 14.98 8.95
N ARG A 69 -3.38 15.98 9.39
CA ARG A 69 -3.65 17.39 9.05
C ARG A 69 -3.54 17.67 7.55
N SER A 70 -2.50 17.16 6.90
CA SER A 70 -2.28 17.35 5.46
C SER A 70 -3.42 16.74 4.65
N PHE A 71 -3.83 15.51 5.01
CA PHE A 71 -4.91 14.79 4.38
C PHE A 71 -6.24 15.55 4.49
N LYS A 72 -6.63 15.95 5.71
CA LYS A 72 -7.89 16.68 5.93
C LYS A 72 -7.92 18.03 5.22
N LYS A 73 -6.76 18.67 5.01
CA LYS A 73 -6.66 19.89 4.20
C LYS A 73 -6.93 19.63 2.72
N LYS A 74 -6.46 18.50 2.18
CA LYS A 74 -6.62 18.12 0.77
C LYS A 74 -7.97 17.45 0.46
N ALA A 75 -8.55 16.75 1.45
CA ALA A 75 -9.83 16.05 1.35
C ALA A 75 -10.83 16.62 2.39
N PRO A 76 -11.28 17.87 2.22
CA PRO A 76 -12.21 18.51 3.17
C PRO A 76 -13.58 17.82 3.21
N ASP A 77 -13.95 17.08 2.16
CA ASP A 77 -15.19 16.32 2.04
C ASP A 77 -15.09 14.89 2.62
N PHE A 78 -13.93 14.51 3.17
CA PHE A 78 -13.74 13.20 3.80
C PHE A 78 -14.70 13.00 4.98
N PRO A 79 -15.33 11.82 5.14
CA PRO A 79 -16.29 11.60 6.21
C PRO A 79 -15.71 11.90 7.60
N ILE A 80 -16.47 12.68 8.38
CA ILE A 80 -16.07 13.08 9.73
C ILE A 80 -16.09 11.84 10.62
N THR A 81 -14.95 11.53 11.26
CA THR A 81 -14.78 10.34 12.09
C THR A 81 -14.26 10.71 13.47
N ALA A 82 -14.71 9.98 14.50
CA ALA A 82 -14.28 10.22 15.87
C ALA A 82 -12.76 10.00 16.00
N ALA A 83 -12.04 11.00 16.54
CA ALA A 83 -10.58 10.93 16.73
C ALA A 83 -9.77 10.57 15.47
N ASP A 84 -10.29 10.89 14.28
CA ASP A 84 -9.68 10.64 12.96
C ASP A 84 -9.29 9.16 12.74
N TRP A 85 -10.04 8.22 13.32
CA TRP A 85 -9.69 6.79 13.30
C TRP A 85 -9.53 6.26 11.87
N ALA A 86 -10.38 6.69 10.95
CA ALA A 86 -10.38 6.18 9.58
C ALA A 86 -9.19 6.70 8.77
N VAL A 87 -8.81 7.97 8.95
CA VAL A 87 -7.61 8.54 8.32
C VAL A 87 -6.35 7.83 8.83
N LYS A 88 -6.29 7.53 10.14
CA LYS A 88 -5.19 6.77 10.74
C LYS A 88 -5.11 5.34 10.18
N GLU A 89 -6.24 4.67 9.96
CA GLU A 89 -6.24 3.34 9.36
C GLU A 89 -5.87 3.35 7.87
N MET A 90 -6.34 4.35 7.14
CA MET A 90 -5.94 4.56 5.74
C MET A 90 -4.43 4.79 5.63
N LEU A 91 -3.86 5.59 6.55
CA LEU A 91 -2.41 5.80 6.67
C LEU A 91 -1.68 4.47 6.89
N VAL A 92 -2.06 3.71 7.92
CA VAL A 92 -1.42 2.44 8.27
C VAL A 92 -1.49 1.44 7.12
N SER A 93 -2.68 1.24 6.55
CA SER A 93 -2.88 0.31 5.43
C SER A 93 -2.10 0.72 4.19
N THR A 94 -1.96 2.01 3.91
CA THR A 94 -1.18 2.50 2.75
C THR A 94 0.31 2.18 2.92
N ILE A 95 0.88 2.42 4.10
CA ILE A 95 2.29 2.09 4.40
C ILE A 95 2.51 0.57 4.29
N GLN A 96 1.65 -0.23 4.93
CA GLN A 96 1.77 -1.70 4.93
C GLN A 96 1.63 -2.28 3.52
N ASN A 97 0.68 -1.80 2.73
CA ASN A 97 0.50 -2.26 1.35
C ASN A 97 1.72 -1.93 0.48
N LYS A 98 2.36 -0.76 0.69
CA LYS A 98 3.58 -0.39 -0.01
C LYS A 98 4.73 -1.35 0.34
N GLN A 99 4.91 -1.67 1.62
CA GLN A 99 5.91 -2.63 2.11
C GLN A 99 5.71 -4.02 1.53
N ILE A 100 4.49 -4.57 1.62
CA ILE A 100 4.15 -5.87 1.05
C ILE A 100 4.42 -5.90 -0.46
N THR A 101 4.06 -4.82 -1.17
CA THR A 101 4.31 -4.72 -2.61
C THR A 101 5.80 -4.72 -2.94
N GLN A 102 6.62 -4.00 -2.16
CA GLN A 102 8.08 -4.00 -2.34
C GLN A 102 8.68 -5.38 -2.06
N LEU A 103 8.30 -6.04 -0.97
CA LEU A 103 8.76 -7.39 -0.63
C LEU A 103 8.39 -8.41 -1.71
N LYS A 104 7.17 -8.34 -2.25
CA LYS A 104 6.75 -9.20 -3.37
C LYS A 104 7.64 -9.01 -4.60
N ARG A 105 7.94 -7.75 -4.97
CA ARG A 105 8.85 -7.45 -6.10
C ARG A 105 10.26 -7.98 -5.88
N GLN A 106 10.82 -7.80 -4.69
CA GLN A 106 12.15 -8.33 -4.35
C GLN A 106 12.18 -9.87 -4.44
N LYS A 107 11.14 -10.54 -3.93
CA LYS A 107 11.02 -11.99 -4.04
C LYS A 107 10.94 -12.44 -5.50
N THR A 108 10.13 -11.78 -6.32
CA THR A 108 10.02 -12.09 -7.76
C THR A 108 11.37 -11.94 -8.46
N PHE A 109 12.06 -10.82 -8.25
CA PHE A 109 13.38 -10.58 -8.83
C PHE A 109 14.41 -11.66 -8.43
N ALA A 110 14.43 -12.05 -7.15
CA ALA A 110 15.32 -13.11 -6.69
C ALA A 110 15.03 -14.45 -7.38
N VAL A 111 13.76 -14.83 -7.50
CA VAL A 111 13.35 -16.07 -8.19
C VAL A 111 13.76 -16.05 -9.66
N GLU A 112 13.52 -14.96 -10.37
CA GLU A 112 13.92 -14.79 -11.78
C GLU A 112 15.43 -14.92 -11.95
N LEU A 113 16.22 -14.32 -11.04
CA LEU A 113 17.67 -14.42 -11.04
C LEU A 113 18.16 -15.85 -10.83
N TYR A 114 17.57 -16.59 -9.88
CA TYR A 114 17.91 -18.00 -9.66
C TYR A 114 17.56 -18.87 -10.87
N GLN A 115 16.40 -18.64 -11.48
CA GLN A 115 15.99 -19.37 -12.68
C GLN A 115 16.94 -19.11 -13.85
N GLN A 116 17.37 -17.85 -14.04
CA GLN A 116 18.34 -17.50 -15.08
C GLN A 116 19.68 -18.23 -14.88
N LYS A 117 20.19 -18.25 -13.64
CA LYS A 117 21.44 -18.97 -13.33
C LYS A 117 21.31 -20.47 -13.56
N LEU A 118 20.18 -21.07 -13.17
CA LEU A 118 19.94 -22.49 -13.39
C LEU A 118 19.92 -22.84 -14.88
N ASN A 119 19.24 -22.03 -15.69
CA ASN A 119 19.20 -22.21 -17.14
C ASN A 119 20.60 -22.12 -17.78
N GLN A 120 21.45 -21.20 -17.30
CA GLN A 120 22.84 -21.08 -17.76
C GLN A 120 23.67 -22.33 -17.41
N ILE A 121 23.50 -22.87 -16.20
CA ILE A 121 24.19 -24.11 -15.78
C ILE A 121 23.78 -25.28 -16.68
N ILE A 122 22.48 -25.47 -16.90
CA ILE A 122 21.96 -26.52 -17.78
C ILE A 122 22.51 -26.39 -19.20
N GLU A 123 22.60 -25.16 -19.73
CA GLU A 123 23.18 -24.92 -21.06
C GLU A 123 24.67 -25.30 -21.13
N ILE A 124 25.42 -24.99 -20.08
CA ILE A 124 26.85 -25.36 -19.98
C ILE A 124 26.99 -26.89 -19.90
N GLU A 125 26.20 -27.56 -19.07
CA GLU A 125 26.21 -29.03 -18.93
C GLU A 125 25.91 -29.72 -20.26
N ASN A 126 24.88 -29.26 -20.99
CA ASN A 126 24.54 -29.78 -22.31
C ASN A 126 25.68 -29.60 -23.33
N LYS A 127 26.39 -28.46 -23.29
CA LYS A 127 27.55 -28.23 -24.16
C LYS A 127 28.71 -29.16 -23.83
N LEU A 128 28.99 -29.37 -22.55
CA LEU A 128 30.03 -30.30 -22.10
C LEU A 128 29.71 -31.75 -22.50
N GLU A 129 28.46 -32.20 -22.30
CA GLU A 129 28.05 -33.55 -22.67
C GLU A 129 28.18 -33.80 -24.18
N ASN A 130 27.76 -32.85 -25.01
CA ASN A 130 27.92 -32.95 -26.46
C ASN A 130 29.39 -33.00 -26.88
N ASN A 131 30.25 -32.20 -26.25
CA ASN A 131 31.69 -32.22 -26.55
C ASN A 131 32.33 -33.56 -26.15
N CYS A 132 31.95 -34.16 -25.02
CA CYS A 132 32.44 -35.48 -24.62
C CYS A 132 32.05 -36.57 -25.64
N LYS A 133 30.80 -36.56 -26.12
CA LYS A 133 30.32 -37.51 -27.15
C LYS A 133 31.07 -37.39 -28.47
N CYS A 134 31.56 -36.20 -28.82
CA CYS A 134 32.35 -36.01 -30.03
C CYS A 134 33.78 -36.58 -29.91
N ILE A 135 34.35 -36.62 -28.71
CA ILE A 135 35.72 -37.12 -28.46
C ILE A 135 35.75 -38.66 -28.45
N GLU A 136 34.69 -39.33 -28.00
CA GLU A 136 34.63 -40.80 -27.93
C GLU A 136 34.42 -41.50 -29.28
N ASN A 137 34.11 -40.74 -30.35
CA ASN A 137 33.80 -41.27 -31.69
C ASN A 137 34.91 -41.02 -32.74
N GLU A 138 36.09 -40.54 -32.32
CA GLU A 138 37.33 -40.45 -33.12
C GLU A 138 38.32 -41.57 -32.74
#